data_AF-A0A3D2D6T2-F1
#
_entry.id   AF-A0A3D2D6T2-F1
#
_cell.length_a   1.000
_cell.length_b   1.000
_cell.length_c   1.000
_cell.angle_alpha   90.00
_cell.angle_beta   90.00
_cell.angle_gamma   90.00
#
_symmetry.space_group_name_H-M   'P 1'
#
loop_
_entity.id
_entity.type
_entity.pdbx_description
1 polymer ?
#
loop_
_entity_poly.entity_id
_entity_poly.type
_entity_poly.pdbx_seq_one_letter_code
_entity_poly.pdbx_strand_id
1 'polypeptide(L)'
;PPPNFCASASVLTPKTAARVPSVLPQYNTDVKINLRENCLTEHNIAVGDRGVVRFEKSSIFTSSNGSAHIDGACYVNDIKVGYFPYEKSLRLSSGTDDRSFTVSNIDADNNVVYINIDLPFVIDSKLPYTTKLNGVTFNNRQNAIAESVVGDRLLIKHTPTDDFPHTIEVYNSVTNKSIGVLPNENAEKILKKYKDGCRFDGVITAIFGGNDGRNYGVEVMLLAKI
;
A
#
# COMPACT_ATOMS: atom_id res chain seq x y z
N PRO A 1 16.81 11.72 65.24
CA PRO A 1 15.95 11.85 64.04
C PRO A 1 16.55 11.09 62.85
N PRO A 2 15.81 10.17 62.19
CA PRO A 2 16.29 9.57 60.96
C PRO A 2 16.18 10.58 59.80
N PRO A 3 17.02 10.47 58.75
CA PRO A 3 16.92 11.34 57.59
C PRO A 3 15.71 10.95 56.73
N ASN A 4 14.91 11.96 56.35
CA ASN A 4 13.86 11.85 55.34
C ASN A 4 14.48 11.49 53.99
N PHE A 5 14.27 10.26 53.51
CA PHE A 5 14.41 9.93 52.10
C PHE A 5 13.13 10.38 51.38
N CYS A 6 13.15 11.60 50.82
CA CYS A 6 12.21 11.96 49.77
C CYS A 6 12.59 11.17 48.51
N ALA A 7 11.81 10.13 48.19
CA ALA A 7 11.89 9.48 46.89
C ALA A 7 11.46 10.49 45.81
N SER A 8 12.35 10.73 44.85
CA SER A 8 12.07 11.54 43.67
C SER A 8 10.91 10.88 42.91
N ALA A 9 9.77 11.55 42.81
CA ALA A 9 8.70 11.14 41.93
C ALA A 9 9.25 11.08 40.50
N SER A 10 9.38 9.87 39.96
CA SER A 10 9.66 9.64 38.55
C SER A 10 8.50 10.24 37.75
N VAL A 11 8.73 11.40 37.16
CA VAL A 11 7.84 12.01 36.17
C VAL A 11 7.75 11.01 35.03
N LEU A 12 6.65 10.25 34.99
CA LEU A 12 6.26 9.49 33.81
C LEU A 12 6.05 10.52 32.70
N THR A 13 7.05 10.66 31.83
CA THR A 13 6.88 11.36 30.57
C THR A 13 5.68 10.74 29.85
N PRO A 14 4.68 11.53 29.43
CA PRO A 14 3.58 10.98 28.69
C PRO A 14 4.16 10.31 27.43
N LYS A 15 3.85 9.02 27.25
CA LYS A 15 4.09 8.32 25.97
C LYS A 15 3.53 9.22 24.89
N THR A 16 4.40 9.82 24.08
CA THR A 16 4.01 10.59 22.90
C THR A 16 3.00 9.75 22.14
N ALA A 17 1.79 10.27 21.93
CA ALA A 17 0.75 9.54 21.22
C ALA A 17 1.34 9.03 19.90
N ALA A 18 1.22 7.72 19.65
CA ALA A 18 1.75 7.11 18.43
C ALA A 18 1.12 7.85 17.23
N ARG A 19 1.97 8.40 16.35
CA ARG A 19 1.50 9.15 15.19
C ARG A 19 0.65 8.25 14.31
N VAL A 20 -0.57 8.69 14.00
CA VAL A 20 -1.48 7.96 13.11
C VAL A 20 -1.02 8.17 11.67
N PRO A 21 -0.90 7.11 10.85
CA PRO A 21 -0.54 7.23 9.44
C PRO A 21 -1.55 8.09 8.67
N SER A 22 -1.07 8.78 7.64
CA SER A 22 -1.94 9.54 6.74
C SER A 22 -2.80 8.61 5.88
N VAL A 23 -4.02 9.07 5.57
CA VAL A 23 -4.90 8.37 4.61
C VAL A 23 -4.21 8.34 3.25
N LEU A 24 -4.14 7.15 2.65
CA LEU A 24 -3.58 6.98 1.32
C LEU A 24 -4.47 7.64 0.25
N PRO A 25 -3.86 8.21 -0.82
CA PRO A 25 -4.63 8.65 -1.98
C PRO A 25 -5.42 7.47 -2.56
N GLN A 26 -6.60 7.76 -3.09
CA GLN A 26 -7.44 6.77 -3.74
C GLN A 26 -7.53 7.08 -5.23
N TYR A 27 -7.42 6.04 -6.03
CA TYR A 27 -7.47 6.10 -7.48
C TYR A 27 -8.66 5.28 -7.95
N ASN A 28 -9.52 5.94 -8.69
CA ASN A 28 -10.62 5.29 -9.37
C ASN A 28 -10.06 4.34 -10.42
N THR A 29 -10.29 3.04 -10.24
CA THR A 29 -9.57 2.00 -10.96
C THR A 29 -10.54 0.97 -11.54
N ASP A 30 -10.40 0.70 -12.84
CA ASP A 30 -11.12 -0.38 -13.49
C ASP A 30 -10.38 -1.71 -13.31
N VAL A 31 -11.09 -2.69 -12.77
CA VAL A 31 -10.57 -3.98 -12.38
C VAL A 31 -11.30 -5.07 -13.14
N LYS A 32 -10.53 -5.93 -13.80
CA LYS A 32 -11.04 -7.19 -14.37
C LYS A 32 -11.12 -8.25 -13.28
N ILE A 33 -12.29 -8.86 -13.11
CA ILE A 33 -12.55 -10.01 -12.25
C ILE A 33 -12.94 -11.20 -13.13
N ASN A 34 -12.19 -12.28 -13.04
CA ASN A 34 -12.60 -13.56 -13.64
C ASN A 34 -13.54 -14.26 -12.65
N LEU A 35 -14.73 -14.64 -13.11
CA LEU A 35 -15.70 -15.34 -12.30
C LEU A 35 -15.55 -16.86 -12.46
N ARG A 36 -16.04 -17.63 -11.48
CA ARG A 36 -16.24 -19.08 -11.65
C ARG A 36 -17.28 -19.36 -12.72
N GLU A 37 -17.17 -20.49 -13.42
CA GLU A 37 -18.15 -20.90 -14.44
C GLU A 37 -19.60 -20.76 -13.94
N ASN A 38 -20.48 -20.31 -14.83
CA ASN A 38 -21.91 -20.09 -14.61
C ASN A 38 -22.28 -19.04 -13.54
N CYS A 39 -21.32 -18.32 -12.94
CA CYS A 39 -21.62 -17.30 -11.93
C CYS A 39 -22.52 -16.17 -12.48
N LEU A 40 -22.25 -15.70 -13.71
CA LEU A 40 -23.05 -14.66 -14.35
C LEU A 40 -24.53 -15.07 -14.50
N THR A 41 -24.78 -16.31 -14.93
CA THR A 41 -26.11 -16.84 -15.19
C THR A 41 -26.85 -17.25 -13.91
N GLU A 42 -26.15 -17.83 -12.93
CA GLU A 42 -26.72 -18.22 -11.63
C GLU A 42 -27.18 -17.02 -10.81
N HIS A 43 -26.48 -15.88 -10.93
CA HIS A 43 -26.69 -14.73 -10.05
C HIS A 43 -27.26 -13.49 -10.76
N ASN A 44 -27.46 -13.52 -12.08
CA ASN A 44 -28.02 -12.40 -12.85
C ASN A 44 -27.27 -11.06 -12.60
N ILE A 45 -25.96 -11.10 -12.76
CA ILE A 45 -25.09 -9.93 -12.59
C ILE A 45 -25.25 -9.00 -13.81
N ALA A 46 -25.42 -7.70 -13.57
CA ALA A 46 -25.60 -6.69 -14.61
C ALA A 46 -24.65 -5.50 -14.42
N VAL A 47 -24.43 -4.74 -15.51
CA VAL A 47 -23.73 -3.44 -15.44
C VAL A 47 -24.52 -2.49 -14.52
N GLY A 48 -23.82 -1.80 -13.63
CA GLY A 48 -24.41 -0.93 -12.61
C GLY A 48 -24.65 -1.60 -11.26
N ASP A 49 -24.55 -2.93 -11.19
CA ASP A 49 -24.62 -3.67 -9.92
C ASP A 49 -23.53 -3.20 -8.96
N ARG A 50 -23.87 -3.11 -7.68
CA ARG A 50 -22.96 -2.62 -6.64
C ARG A 50 -22.49 -3.77 -5.78
N GLY A 51 -21.28 -3.67 -5.27
CA GLY A 51 -20.77 -4.66 -4.34
C GLY A 51 -19.70 -4.09 -3.44
N VAL A 52 -19.18 -4.97 -2.59
CA VAL A 52 -18.14 -4.66 -1.63
C VAL A 52 -17.06 -5.73 -1.69
N VAL A 53 -15.82 -5.32 -1.87
CA VAL A 53 -14.65 -6.18 -1.69
C VAL A 53 -14.29 -6.20 -0.22
N ARG A 54 -14.29 -7.38 0.40
CA ARG A 54 -13.75 -7.60 1.76
C ARG A 54 -12.39 -8.27 1.69
N PHE A 55 -11.37 -7.64 2.27
CA PHE A 55 -9.98 -8.06 2.17
C PHE A 55 -9.62 -9.38 2.88
N GLU A 56 -10.51 -9.95 3.71
CA GLU A 56 -10.15 -11.09 4.60
C GLU A 56 -10.91 -12.39 4.32
N LYS A 57 -11.95 -12.37 3.48
CA LYS A 57 -12.83 -13.54 3.31
C LYS A 57 -13.25 -13.72 1.86
N SER A 58 -14.00 -12.77 1.32
CA SER A 58 -14.67 -12.90 0.02
C SER A 58 -15.18 -11.54 -0.46
N SER A 59 -15.38 -11.36 -1.76
CA SER A 59 -16.16 -10.24 -2.30
C SER A 59 -17.65 -10.54 -2.18
N ILE A 60 -18.44 -9.56 -1.76
CA ILE A 60 -19.90 -9.64 -1.74
C ILE A 60 -20.42 -8.78 -2.87
N PHE A 61 -21.11 -9.40 -3.82
CA PHE A 61 -21.80 -8.74 -4.90
C PHE A 61 -23.28 -8.64 -4.56
N THR A 62 -23.90 -7.50 -4.87
CA THR A 62 -25.36 -7.39 -4.92
C THR A 62 -25.75 -7.44 -6.39
N SER A 63 -26.38 -8.54 -6.83
CA SER A 63 -26.86 -8.66 -8.20
C SER A 63 -28.05 -7.75 -8.48
N SER A 64 -28.36 -7.57 -9.76
CA SER A 64 -29.45 -6.72 -10.26
C SER A 64 -30.83 -7.06 -9.69
N ASN A 65 -31.03 -8.30 -9.25
CA ASN A 65 -32.25 -8.76 -8.58
C ASN A 65 -32.25 -8.53 -7.05
N GLY A 66 -31.25 -7.84 -6.51
CA GLY A 66 -31.10 -7.53 -5.08
C GLY A 66 -30.54 -8.68 -4.23
N SER A 67 -30.13 -9.80 -4.83
CA SER A 67 -29.58 -10.94 -4.10
C SER A 67 -28.10 -10.70 -3.77
N ALA A 68 -27.75 -10.77 -2.50
CA ALA A 68 -26.34 -10.78 -2.10
C ALA A 68 -25.75 -12.17 -2.39
N HIS A 69 -24.66 -12.23 -3.14
CA HIS A 69 -23.90 -13.46 -3.33
C HIS A 69 -22.42 -13.24 -3.02
N ILE A 70 -21.76 -14.32 -2.61
CA ILE A 70 -20.37 -14.33 -2.19
C ILE A 70 -19.59 -15.07 -3.27
N ASP A 71 -18.65 -14.39 -3.94
CA ASP A 71 -17.69 -15.08 -4.81
C ASP A 71 -16.38 -15.31 -4.05
N GLY A 72 -15.95 -16.57 -4.00
CA GLY A 72 -14.78 -17.01 -3.27
C GLY A 72 -13.52 -16.67 -4.04
N ALA A 73 -12.70 -15.76 -3.51
CA ALA A 73 -11.47 -15.24 -4.11
C ALA A 73 -11.68 -14.44 -5.41
N CYS A 74 -11.97 -13.14 -5.26
CA CYS A 74 -11.85 -12.18 -6.36
C CYS A 74 -10.37 -11.98 -6.70
N TYR A 75 -10.01 -11.84 -7.99
CA TYR A 75 -8.65 -11.51 -8.46
C TYR A 75 -8.67 -10.28 -9.37
N VAL A 76 -7.66 -9.42 -9.22
CA VAL A 76 -7.23 -8.34 -10.11
C VAL A 76 -5.95 -8.83 -10.81
N ASN A 77 -5.99 -9.13 -12.10
CA ASN A 77 -4.86 -9.81 -12.77
C ASN A 77 -4.47 -11.09 -12.00
N ASP A 78 -3.18 -11.22 -11.63
CA ASP A 78 -2.67 -12.33 -10.81
C ASP A 78 -2.82 -12.08 -9.29
N ILE A 79 -3.43 -10.95 -8.90
CA ILE A 79 -3.51 -10.49 -7.51
C ILE A 79 -4.91 -10.75 -6.96
N LYS A 80 -5.05 -11.68 -6.01
CA LYS A 80 -6.33 -11.90 -5.33
C LYS A 80 -6.75 -10.61 -4.60
N VAL A 81 -7.91 -10.04 -4.91
CA VAL A 81 -8.46 -8.79 -4.33
C VAL A 81 -8.84 -8.96 -2.86
N GLY A 82 -9.08 -10.21 -2.42
CA GLY A 82 -9.13 -10.59 -1.00
C GLY A 82 -7.77 -11.02 -0.41
N TYR A 83 -6.66 -10.80 -1.13
CA TYR A 83 -5.29 -11.11 -0.75
C TYR A 83 -4.35 -10.13 -1.46
N PHE A 84 -4.74 -8.85 -1.48
CA PHE A 84 -3.91 -7.80 -2.02
C PHE A 84 -2.64 -7.74 -1.14
N PRO A 85 -1.44 -7.77 -1.74
CA PRO A 85 -0.39 -8.68 -1.33
C PRO A 85 0.09 -8.35 0.09
N TYR A 86 0.19 -9.42 0.89
CA TYR A 86 0.70 -9.49 2.26
C TYR A 86 -0.29 -9.12 3.36
N GLU A 87 -0.76 -10.18 4.03
CA GLU A 87 -1.66 -10.29 5.19
C GLU A 87 -1.34 -9.37 6.40
N LYS A 88 -0.34 -8.48 6.33
CA LYS A 88 0.06 -7.61 7.43
C LYS A 88 0.34 -6.15 7.04
N SER A 89 0.75 -5.84 5.81
CA SER A 89 1.47 -4.59 5.57
C SER A 89 0.62 -3.45 4.97
N LEU A 90 -0.34 -3.74 4.09
CA LEU A 90 -1.28 -2.72 3.57
C LEU A 90 -2.51 -2.54 4.47
N ARG A 91 -2.90 -3.58 5.21
CA ARG A 91 -4.00 -3.55 6.18
C ARG A 91 -3.76 -2.52 7.30
N LEU A 92 -2.48 -2.31 7.66
CA LEU A 92 -2.06 -1.29 8.62
C LEU A 92 -2.17 0.15 8.07
N SER A 93 -2.16 0.33 6.75
CA SER A 93 -2.08 1.66 6.11
C SER A 93 -3.36 2.11 5.42
N SER A 94 -4.23 1.19 4.99
CA SER A 94 -5.53 1.49 4.36
C SER A 94 -6.76 1.17 5.22
N GLY A 95 -6.56 0.66 6.44
CA GLY A 95 -7.64 0.27 7.36
C GLY A 95 -8.27 -1.09 7.08
N THR A 96 -9.34 -1.41 7.83
CA THR A 96 -10.20 -2.60 7.67
C THR A 96 -11.36 -2.37 6.70
N ASP A 97 -11.34 -1.27 5.95
CA ASP A 97 -12.53 -0.75 5.30
C ASP A 97 -12.84 -1.52 4.02
N ASP A 98 -13.97 -2.21 4.08
CA ASP A 98 -14.75 -2.73 2.96
C ASP A 98 -14.82 -1.71 1.82
N ARG A 99 -14.47 -2.13 0.59
CA ARG A 99 -14.41 -1.21 -0.57
C ARG A 99 -15.59 -1.42 -1.50
N SER A 100 -16.40 -0.38 -1.63
CA SER A 100 -17.50 -0.35 -2.59
C SER A 100 -16.99 -0.33 -4.03
N PHE A 101 -17.68 -1.04 -4.90
CA PHE A 101 -17.46 -0.99 -6.33
C PHE A 101 -18.79 -0.98 -7.09
N THR A 102 -18.71 -0.63 -8.38
CA THR A 102 -19.81 -0.75 -9.33
C THR A 102 -19.36 -1.57 -10.53
N VAL A 103 -20.17 -2.50 -11.02
CA VAL A 103 -19.88 -3.24 -12.26
C VAL A 103 -19.94 -2.26 -13.43
N SER A 104 -18.81 -2.06 -14.10
CA SER A 104 -18.67 -1.13 -15.22
C SER A 104 -18.88 -1.81 -16.58
N ASN A 105 -18.54 -3.09 -16.71
CA ASN A 105 -18.75 -3.85 -17.94
C ASN A 105 -18.80 -5.37 -17.67
N ILE A 106 -19.33 -6.16 -18.61
CA ILE A 106 -19.40 -7.62 -18.54
C ILE A 106 -18.97 -8.20 -19.89
N ASP A 107 -18.07 -9.18 -19.84
CA ASP A 107 -17.70 -10.04 -20.96
C ASP A 107 -18.20 -11.44 -20.65
N ALA A 108 -19.40 -11.74 -21.15
CA ALA A 108 -20.11 -12.98 -20.85
C ALA A 108 -19.43 -14.20 -21.49
N ASP A 109 -18.80 -14.03 -22.66
CA ASP A 109 -18.14 -15.11 -23.39
C ASP A 109 -16.93 -15.64 -22.63
N ASN A 110 -16.21 -14.76 -21.94
CA ASN A 110 -15.06 -15.11 -21.11
C ASN A 110 -15.38 -15.23 -19.62
N ASN A 111 -16.65 -15.06 -19.24
CA ASN A 111 -17.11 -15.09 -17.86
C ASN A 111 -16.36 -14.12 -16.94
N VAL A 112 -16.26 -12.87 -17.40
CA VAL A 112 -15.49 -11.79 -16.78
C VAL A 112 -16.42 -10.62 -16.48
N VAL A 113 -16.20 -9.99 -15.33
CA VAL A 113 -16.78 -8.67 -15.02
C VAL A 113 -15.69 -7.64 -14.82
N TYR A 114 -15.95 -6.44 -15.31
CA TYR A 114 -15.14 -5.27 -15.02
C TYR A 114 -15.85 -4.45 -13.95
N ILE A 115 -15.13 -4.06 -12.92
CA ILE A 115 -15.66 -3.24 -11.84
C ILE A 115 -14.86 -1.94 -11.73
N ASN A 116 -15.53 -0.89 -11.30
CA ASN A 116 -14.93 0.37 -10.92
C ASN A 116 -14.83 0.43 -9.40
N ILE A 117 -13.62 0.58 -8.87
CA ILE A 117 -13.31 0.56 -7.44
C ILE A 117 -12.22 1.58 -7.10
N ASP A 118 -12.37 2.25 -5.97
CA ASP A 118 -11.36 3.17 -5.46
C ASP A 118 -10.29 2.40 -4.66
N LEU A 119 -9.09 2.31 -5.24
CA LEU A 119 -7.96 1.58 -4.68
C LEU A 119 -6.83 2.54 -4.30
N PRO A 120 -5.99 2.22 -3.31
CA PRO A 120 -4.86 3.06 -2.93
C PRO A 120 -3.68 3.00 -3.92
N PHE A 121 -3.85 2.41 -5.10
CA PHE A 121 -2.85 2.27 -6.15
C PHE A 121 -3.55 2.21 -7.51
N VAL A 122 -2.78 2.42 -8.57
CA VAL A 122 -3.22 2.20 -9.95
C VAL A 122 -2.70 0.84 -10.41
N ILE A 123 -3.57 0.05 -11.03
CA ILE A 123 -3.15 -1.23 -11.60
C ILE A 123 -2.35 -0.95 -12.86
N ASP A 124 -1.10 -1.38 -12.83
CA ASP A 124 -0.21 -1.35 -13.98
C ASP A 124 0.60 -2.66 -13.97
N SER A 125 1.09 -3.11 -15.12
CA SER A 125 1.94 -4.32 -15.26
C SER A 125 3.20 -4.33 -14.38
N LYS A 126 3.54 -3.23 -13.70
CA LYS A 126 4.63 -3.13 -12.73
C LYS A 126 4.24 -2.45 -11.41
N LEU A 127 2.97 -2.07 -11.22
CA LEU A 127 2.51 -1.45 -9.97
C LEU A 127 1.20 -2.12 -9.49
N PRO A 128 1.03 -2.29 -8.17
CA PRO A 128 1.94 -1.86 -7.13
C PRO A 128 3.20 -2.75 -7.02
N TYR A 129 4.28 -2.17 -6.51
CA TYR A 129 5.58 -2.83 -6.43
C TYR A 129 6.21 -2.64 -5.06
N THR A 130 6.57 -3.74 -4.38
CA THR A 130 7.15 -3.72 -3.04
C THR A 130 8.65 -3.98 -3.09
N THR A 131 9.41 -3.24 -2.28
CA THR A 131 10.85 -3.43 -2.17
C THR A 131 11.41 -2.92 -0.84
N LYS A 132 12.58 -3.42 -0.46
CA LYS A 132 13.35 -2.91 0.67
C LYS A 132 14.29 -1.81 0.21
N LEU A 133 14.43 -0.77 1.03
CA LEU A 133 15.31 0.35 0.70
C LEU A 133 16.77 0.04 0.99
N ASN A 134 17.65 0.56 0.15
CA ASN A 134 19.09 0.62 0.36
C ASN A 134 19.51 2.00 0.86
N GLY A 135 20.75 2.08 1.34
CA GLY A 135 21.36 3.34 1.76
C GLY A 135 20.72 3.97 3.00
N VAL A 136 19.99 3.18 3.80
CA VAL A 136 19.26 3.63 5.00
C VAL A 136 20.17 4.07 6.15
N THR A 137 21.45 3.69 6.13
CA THR A 137 22.45 4.04 7.15
C THR A 137 23.19 5.35 6.87
N PHE A 138 22.99 5.95 5.70
CA PHE A 138 23.67 7.19 5.29
C PHE A 138 22.77 8.41 5.51
N ASN A 139 23.35 9.61 5.44
CA ASN A 139 22.63 10.90 5.37
C ASN A 139 21.56 11.08 6.47
N ASN A 140 21.85 10.62 7.69
CA ASN A 140 20.93 10.72 8.83
C ASN A 140 19.56 10.03 8.62
N ARG A 141 19.46 9.12 7.65
CA ARG A 141 18.20 8.43 7.31
C ARG A 141 17.71 7.52 8.43
N GLN A 142 18.58 7.02 9.30
CA GLN A 142 18.19 6.25 10.50
C GLN A 142 17.26 7.04 11.43
N ASN A 143 17.57 8.32 11.68
CA ASN A 143 16.71 9.18 12.49
C ASN A 143 15.39 9.49 11.75
N ALA A 144 15.45 9.71 10.44
CA ALA A 144 14.24 9.89 9.63
C ALA A 144 13.32 8.66 9.66
N ILE A 145 13.89 7.46 9.63
CA ILE A 145 13.14 6.20 9.74
C ILE A 145 12.58 6.01 11.15
N ALA A 146 13.34 6.36 12.19
CA ALA A 146 12.85 6.28 13.58
C ALA A 146 11.63 7.19 13.84
N GLU A 147 11.52 8.32 13.14
CA GLU A 147 10.35 9.21 13.17
C GLU A 147 9.21 8.77 12.23
N SER A 148 9.47 7.81 11.36
CA SER A 148 8.50 7.29 10.40
C SER A 148 7.59 6.24 11.04
N VAL A 149 6.42 6.04 10.46
CA VAL A 149 5.43 5.05 10.91
C VAL A 149 5.00 4.21 9.70
N VAL A 150 4.74 2.93 9.94
CA VAL A 150 4.13 2.05 8.93
C VAL A 150 2.82 2.68 8.46
N GLY A 151 2.63 2.80 7.15
CA GLY A 151 1.50 3.48 6.53
C GLY A 151 1.75 4.94 6.15
N ASP A 152 2.90 5.52 6.49
CA ASP A 152 3.23 6.85 5.99
C ASP A 152 3.27 6.90 4.47
N ARG A 153 2.72 7.97 3.93
CA ARG A 153 2.82 8.29 2.51
C ARG A 153 4.25 8.66 2.13
N LEU A 154 4.65 8.20 0.95
CA LEU A 154 5.95 8.43 0.38
C LEU A 154 5.85 9.18 -0.95
N LEU A 155 6.83 10.04 -1.19
CA LEU A 155 7.18 10.54 -2.52
C LEU A 155 8.43 9.81 -2.98
N ILE A 156 8.29 9.05 -4.05
CA ILE A 156 9.37 8.25 -4.65
C ILE A 156 9.70 8.88 -5.99
N LYS A 157 10.94 9.35 -6.20
CA LYS A 157 11.27 10.13 -7.40
C LYS A 157 12.68 9.87 -7.91
N HIS A 158 12.83 9.91 -9.23
CA HIS A 158 14.14 9.88 -9.87
C HIS A 158 14.93 11.14 -9.50
N THR A 159 16.09 10.96 -8.87
CA THR A 159 17.01 12.00 -8.42
C THR A 159 18.43 11.61 -8.83
N PRO A 160 18.73 11.62 -10.13
CA PRO A 160 20.03 11.20 -10.63
C PRO A 160 21.13 12.15 -10.16
N THR A 161 22.32 11.61 -9.95
CA THR A 161 23.56 12.38 -9.84
C THR A 161 24.52 11.90 -10.92
N ASP A 162 25.58 12.67 -11.19
CA ASP A 162 26.58 12.30 -12.22
C ASP A 162 27.15 10.89 -11.99
N ASP A 163 27.46 10.55 -10.73
CA ASP A 163 27.97 9.23 -10.35
C ASP A 163 26.89 8.13 -10.25
N PHE A 164 25.62 8.51 -10.10
CA PHE A 164 24.51 7.58 -9.85
C PHE A 164 23.27 7.98 -10.66
N PRO A 165 23.31 7.77 -11.99
CA PRO A 165 22.29 8.29 -12.92
C PRO A 165 20.95 7.57 -12.81
N HIS A 166 20.86 6.44 -12.09
CA HIS A 166 19.62 5.68 -11.93
C HIS A 166 18.98 5.87 -10.55
N THR A 167 19.50 6.78 -9.72
CA THR A 167 19.04 6.90 -8.33
C THR A 167 17.58 7.29 -8.27
N ILE A 168 16.76 6.43 -7.64
CA ILE A 168 15.39 6.77 -7.24
C ILE A 168 15.36 6.87 -5.71
N GLU A 169 15.17 8.08 -5.22
CA GLU A 169 15.14 8.38 -3.81
C GLU A 169 13.71 8.37 -3.25
N VAL A 170 13.61 7.93 -2.00
CA VAL A 170 12.35 7.73 -1.29
C VAL A 170 12.28 8.70 -0.13
N TYR A 171 11.28 9.58 -0.18
CA TYR A 171 11.01 10.59 0.83
C TYR A 171 9.74 10.23 1.58
N ASN A 172 9.79 10.27 2.92
CA ASN A 172 8.59 10.29 3.73
C ASN A 172 7.91 11.65 3.55
N SER A 173 6.71 11.67 2.97
CA SER A 173 6.00 12.91 2.66
C SER A 173 5.52 13.64 3.92
N VAL A 174 5.36 12.94 5.04
CA VAL A 174 4.90 13.53 6.30
C VAL A 174 6.04 14.24 7.01
N THR A 175 7.21 13.60 7.09
CA THR A 175 8.39 14.20 7.73
C THR A 175 9.24 15.04 6.77
N ASN A 176 8.95 14.97 5.48
CA ASN A 176 9.72 15.56 4.37
C ASN A 176 11.21 15.18 4.39
N LYS A 177 11.53 13.98 4.88
CA LYS A 177 12.90 13.46 4.98
C LYS A 177 13.09 12.28 4.04
N SER A 178 14.27 12.22 3.42
CA SER A 178 14.71 11.01 2.71
C SER A 178 14.86 9.87 3.72
N ILE A 179 14.37 8.69 3.36
CA ILE A 179 14.44 7.47 4.18
C ILE A 179 15.23 6.35 3.50
N GLY A 180 15.72 6.58 2.28
CA GLY A 180 16.50 5.60 1.53
C GLY A 180 16.37 5.78 0.03
N VAL A 181 16.95 4.84 -0.70
CA VAL A 181 16.87 4.76 -2.17
C VAL A 181 16.40 3.37 -2.58
N LEU A 182 15.78 3.24 -3.74
CA LEU A 182 15.54 1.93 -4.32
C LEU A 182 16.87 1.21 -4.61
N PRO A 183 16.94 -0.12 -4.46
CA PRO A 183 18.06 -0.91 -4.95
C PRO A 183 18.28 -0.67 -6.45
N ASN A 184 19.53 -0.63 -6.91
CA ASN A 184 19.89 -0.22 -8.27
C ASN A 184 19.15 -1.04 -9.35
N GLU A 185 19.13 -2.37 -9.19
CA GLU A 185 18.42 -3.30 -10.09
C GLU A 185 16.91 -3.01 -10.19
N ASN A 186 16.30 -2.48 -9.13
CA ASN A 186 14.88 -2.12 -9.11
C ASN A 186 14.68 -0.74 -9.73
N ALA A 187 15.58 0.20 -9.44
CA ALA A 187 15.57 1.51 -10.05
C ALA A 187 15.70 1.44 -11.58
N GLU A 188 16.62 0.62 -12.10
CA GLU A 188 16.78 0.39 -13.54
C GLU A 188 15.53 -0.19 -14.20
N LYS A 189 14.87 -1.17 -13.55
CA LYS A 189 13.60 -1.73 -14.05
C LYS A 189 12.49 -0.68 -14.12
N ILE A 190 12.41 0.17 -13.09
CA ILE A 190 11.44 1.28 -13.03
C ILE A 190 11.74 2.29 -14.14
N LEU A 191 12.99 2.74 -14.29
CA LEU A 191 13.37 3.74 -15.31
C LEU A 191 13.20 3.23 -16.74
N LYS A 192 13.50 1.95 -17.00
CA LYS A 192 13.27 1.33 -18.32
C LYS A 192 11.82 1.51 -18.78
N LYS A 193 10.88 1.38 -17.85
CA LYS A 193 9.44 1.50 -18.11
C LYS A 193 8.94 2.94 -18.06
N TYR A 194 9.22 3.65 -16.98
CA TYR A 194 8.60 4.93 -16.66
C TYR A 194 9.42 6.16 -17.05
N LYS A 195 10.63 5.95 -17.56
CA LYS A 195 11.58 6.96 -18.05
C LYS A 195 12.12 7.88 -16.95
N ASP A 196 13.09 8.68 -17.34
CA ASP A 196 13.78 9.59 -16.43
C ASP A 196 12.83 10.68 -15.92
N GLY A 197 13.06 11.12 -14.68
CA GLY A 197 12.23 12.12 -14.03
C GLY A 197 10.92 11.56 -13.50
N CYS A 198 10.73 10.22 -13.53
CA CYS A 198 9.54 9.58 -13.00
C CYS A 198 9.35 9.84 -11.50
N ARG A 199 8.08 9.90 -11.10
CA ARG A 199 7.62 10.15 -9.73
C ARG A 199 6.47 9.19 -9.42
N PHE A 200 6.41 8.77 -8.17
CA PHE A 200 5.40 7.84 -7.69
C PHE A 200 4.94 8.23 -6.30
N ASP A 201 3.65 8.01 -6.06
CA ASP A 201 3.11 7.85 -4.73
C ASP A 201 3.48 6.46 -4.19
N GLY A 202 3.75 6.39 -2.89
CA GLY A 202 4.06 5.14 -2.21
C GLY A 202 3.66 5.15 -0.74
N VAL A 203 3.95 4.04 -0.07
CA VAL A 203 3.66 3.86 1.36
C VAL A 203 4.74 3.02 2.04
N ILE A 204 5.02 3.30 3.32
CA ILE A 204 5.83 2.40 4.16
C ILE A 204 5.00 1.18 4.52
N THR A 205 5.45 0.00 4.10
CA THR A 205 4.76 -1.27 4.39
C THR A 205 5.29 -1.93 5.65
N ALA A 206 6.57 -1.74 5.96
CA ALA A 206 7.17 -2.25 7.18
C ALA A 206 8.40 -1.45 7.59
N ILE A 207 8.62 -1.37 8.91
CA ILE A 207 9.84 -0.88 9.53
C ILE A 207 10.40 -2.02 10.37
N PHE A 208 11.67 -2.34 10.18
CA PHE A 208 12.36 -3.43 10.87
C PHE A 208 13.54 -2.88 11.68
N GLY A 209 13.98 -3.60 12.71
CA GLY A 209 15.13 -3.21 13.53
C GLY A 209 14.77 -2.14 14.56
N GLY A 210 15.74 -1.28 14.92
CA GLY A 210 15.53 -0.14 15.82
C GLY A 210 15.60 -0.42 17.33
N ASN A 211 15.59 -1.69 17.73
CA ASN A 211 15.78 -2.09 19.13
C ASN A 211 17.24 -2.49 19.37
N ASP A 212 17.74 -2.23 20.59
CA ASP A 212 19.06 -2.63 21.07
C ASP A 212 20.25 -2.18 20.20
N GLY A 213 20.21 -0.93 19.73
CA GLY A 213 21.30 -0.32 18.94
C GLY A 213 21.45 -0.87 17.51
N ARG A 214 20.46 -1.61 17.00
CA ARG A 214 20.44 -2.11 15.62
C ARG A 214 19.91 -1.06 14.65
N ASN A 215 20.50 -1.02 13.46
CA ASN A 215 20.01 -0.17 12.38
C ASN A 215 18.58 -0.54 11.96
N TYR A 216 17.80 0.48 11.64
CA TYR A 216 16.50 0.34 11.01
C TYR A 216 16.64 -0.09 9.54
N GLY A 217 15.73 -0.96 9.13
CA GLY A 217 15.41 -1.23 7.73
C GLY A 217 13.98 -0.81 7.42
N VAL A 218 13.70 -0.51 6.15
CA VAL A 218 12.37 -0.10 5.67
C VAL A 218 12.01 -0.88 4.42
N GLU A 219 10.76 -1.33 4.37
CA GLU A 219 10.10 -1.81 3.17
C GLU A 219 9.02 -0.81 2.75
N VAL A 220 8.91 -0.60 1.44
CA VAL A 220 7.96 0.32 0.85
C VAL A 220 7.22 -0.32 -0.30
N MET A 221 6.06 0.23 -0.62
CA MET A 221 5.32 -0.09 -1.82
C MET A 221 5.13 1.16 -2.67
N LEU A 222 5.50 1.07 -3.94
CA LEU A 222 5.16 2.04 -4.98
C LEU A 222 3.73 1.75 -5.42
N LEU A 223 2.87 2.77 -5.44
CA LEU A 223 1.42 2.63 -5.62
C LEU A 223 0.96 3.13 -6.98
N ALA A 224 1.34 4.35 -7.36
CA ALA A 224 0.89 4.97 -8.60
C ALA A 224 1.94 5.94 -9.13
N LYS A 225 2.07 6.02 -10.45
CA LYS A 225 2.86 7.06 -11.10
C LYS A 225 2.10 8.39 -11.05
N ILE A 226 2.80 9.47 -10.72
CA ILE A 226 2.27 10.85 -10.68
C ILE A 226 3.03 11.79 -11.61
#